data_AF-A0A9Q6ZL74-F1
#
_entry.id   AF-A0A9Q6ZL74-F1
#
_cell.length_a   1.000
_cell.length_b   1.000
_cell.length_c   1.000
_cell.angle_alpha   90.00
_cell.angle_beta   90.00
_cell.angle_gamma   90.00
#
_symmetry.space_group_name_H-M   'P 1'
#
loop_
_entity.id
_entity.type
_entity.pdbx_description
1 polymer ?
#
loop_
_entity_poly.entity_id
_entity_poly.type
_entity_poly.pdbx_seq_one_letter_code
_entity_poly.pdbx_strand_id
1 'polypeptide(L)'
;MTVNRRLNGESFGKETRHFEISIKGEDLQYEVGDAVGILPTNDPQLVEKILGTLKFSGGEFVQTFGGTTVPLKQALLSDYALTKPPKSLLSAIAKGNSSAAFLKNLLNPSAAGKLDQYLFGKDILDLLEEFGSVRFTPEEFVGLLRKLQPRLYSIASSQKAHPHSIHLTVAIVRYLSHDRLRRGVCSTFLAERAAMIPLFIHSARHFHMPKDPDAPIIMVGPGTGIAPFRAFLQERKATGAVGKNWLFFGGRRYASDFFYRSELEAYRMEGTLHHLDAVFSRDQEVKIYVQALICSSAGTLHAWQGRSKTPYTKL
;
A
#
# COMPACT_ATOMS: atom_id res chain seq x y z
N MET A 1 8.00 -3.03 -15.41
CA MET A 1 8.42 -3.76 -14.19
C MET A 1 9.65 -4.60 -14.55
N THR A 2 10.76 -4.51 -13.81
CA THR A 2 11.98 -5.31 -14.06
C THR A 2 12.13 -6.47 -13.09
N VAL A 3 11.71 -6.31 -11.83
CA VAL A 3 11.69 -7.38 -10.83
C VAL A 3 10.32 -7.45 -10.16
N ASN A 4 9.83 -8.66 -9.97
CA ASN A 4 8.63 -8.98 -9.21
C ASN A 4 8.88 -10.30 -8.48
N ARG A 5 9.40 -10.24 -7.25
CA ARG A 5 9.75 -11.44 -6.48
C ARG A 5 9.09 -11.45 -5.12
N ARG A 6 8.70 -12.64 -4.65
CA ARG A 6 8.17 -12.81 -3.30
C ARG A 6 9.30 -12.66 -2.28
N LEU A 7 9.01 -11.98 -1.17
CA LEU A 7 9.93 -11.78 -0.04
C LEU A 7 9.68 -12.76 1.09
N ASN A 8 8.43 -13.20 1.27
CA ASN A 8 8.11 -14.21 2.25
C ASN A 8 8.04 -15.61 1.67
N GLY A 9 8.30 -16.62 2.51
CA GLY A 9 8.09 -18.02 2.15
C GLY A 9 6.63 -18.31 1.80
N GLU A 10 6.38 -19.44 1.15
CA GLU A 10 5.06 -19.96 0.80
C GLU A 10 4.28 -20.38 2.06
N SER A 11 3.93 -19.39 2.89
CA SER A 11 3.06 -19.57 4.04
C SER A 11 1.67 -19.08 3.68
N PHE A 12 0.65 -19.82 4.15
CA PHE A 12 -0.74 -19.43 3.99
C PHE A 12 -0.99 -18.07 4.67
N GLY A 13 -1.53 -17.12 3.90
CA GLY A 13 -2.24 -15.95 4.44
C GLY A 13 -1.56 -14.58 4.31
N LYS A 14 -0.27 -14.46 3.97
CA LYS A 14 0.25 -13.18 3.46
C LYS A 14 1.25 -13.39 2.35
N GLU A 15 1.28 -12.44 1.44
CA GLU A 15 2.20 -12.36 0.33
C GLU A 15 2.81 -10.97 0.37
N THR A 16 4.13 -10.88 0.53
CA THR A 16 4.85 -9.61 0.44
C THR A 16 5.85 -9.74 -0.68
N ARG A 17 5.90 -8.74 -1.57
CA ARG A 17 6.75 -8.75 -2.76
C ARG A 17 7.71 -7.57 -2.77
N HIS A 18 8.87 -7.84 -3.34
CA HIS A 18 9.82 -6.84 -3.80
C HIS A 18 9.55 -6.55 -5.27
N PHE A 19 9.39 -5.29 -5.59
CA PHE A 19 9.25 -4.81 -6.96
C PHE A 19 10.41 -3.90 -7.32
N GLU A 20 10.85 -3.97 -8.56
CA GLU A 20 11.75 -2.98 -9.17
C GLU A 20 11.09 -2.43 -10.43
N ILE A 21 10.98 -1.11 -10.50
CA ILE A 21 10.37 -0.40 -11.61
C ILE A 21 11.49 0.37 -12.29
N SER A 22 11.78 0.06 -13.55
CA SER A 22 12.70 0.84 -14.37
C SER A 22 12.14 2.24 -14.58
N ILE A 23 12.98 3.24 -14.33
CA ILE A 23 12.78 4.65 -14.70
C ILE A 23 13.85 5.09 -15.71
N LYS A 24 14.54 4.14 -16.36
CA LYS A 24 15.52 4.44 -17.40
C LYS A 24 14.85 5.20 -18.55
N GLY A 25 15.41 6.36 -18.89
CA GLY A 25 14.89 7.24 -19.95
C GLY A 25 13.87 8.25 -19.45
N GLU A 26 13.45 8.17 -18.18
CA GLU A 26 12.58 9.16 -17.54
C GLU A 26 13.42 10.16 -16.75
N ASP A 27 13.03 11.44 -16.78
CA ASP A 27 13.62 12.48 -15.91
C ASP A 27 12.92 12.50 -14.54
N LEU A 28 13.08 11.41 -13.80
CA LEU A 28 12.52 11.24 -12.46
C LEU A 28 13.63 11.26 -11.40
N GLN A 29 13.51 12.19 -10.46
CA GLN A 29 14.39 12.31 -9.30
C GLN A 29 13.61 12.02 -8.02
N TYR A 30 14.22 11.28 -7.09
CA TYR A 30 13.65 11.03 -5.78
C TYR A 30 14.75 10.91 -4.72
N GLU A 31 14.40 11.24 -3.49
CA GLU A 31 15.28 11.09 -2.35
C GLU A 31 14.85 9.92 -1.47
N VAL A 32 15.79 9.40 -0.66
CA VAL A 32 15.45 8.37 0.29
C VAL A 32 14.46 8.90 1.32
N GLY A 33 13.36 8.17 1.50
CA GLY A 33 12.24 8.56 2.37
C GLY A 33 11.03 9.08 1.62
N ASP A 34 11.19 9.45 0.35
CA ASP A 34 10.05 9.74 -0.53
C ASP A 34 9.17 8.50 -0.75
N ALA A 35 7.94 8.76 -1.19
CA ALA A 35 7.01 7.74 -1.65
C ALA A 35 6.79 7.85 -3.16
N VAL A 36 6.41 6.75 -3.80
CA VAL A 36 5.89 6.75 -5.16
C VAL A 36 4.38 6.61 -5.12
N GLY A 37 3.67 7.48 -5.83
CA GLY A 37 2.25 7.37 -6.10
C GLY A 37 2.01 6.59 -7.37
N ILE A 38 1.38 5.42 -7.28
CA ILE A 38 1.04 4.58 -8.43
C ILE A 38 -0.43 4.76 -8.76
N LEU A 39 -0.75 4.96 -10.04
CA LEU A 39 -2.11 4.96 -10.55
C LEU A 39 -2.47 3.54 -11.02
N PRO A 40 -3.28 2.79 -10.26
CA PRO A 40 -3.60 1.41 -10.62
C PRO A 40 -4.81 1.33 -11.54
N THR A 41 -5.04 0.15 -12.11
CA THR A 41 -6.33 -0.20 -12.72
C THR A 41 -7.08 -1.22 -11.87
N ASN A 42 -8.40 -1.13 -11.87
CA ASN A 42 -9.28 -2.14 -11.28
C ASN A 42 -9.09 -3.51 -11.94
N ASP A 43 -9.60 -4.55 -11.28
CA ASP A 43 -9.59 -5.89 -11.83
C ASP A 43 -10.54 -5.98 -13.04
N PRO A 44 -10.06 -6.33 -14.24
CA PRO A 44 -10.93 -6.52 -15.40
C PRO A 44 -12.08 -7.48 -15.10
N GLN A 45 -11.85 -8.55 -14.34
CA GLN A 45 -12.92 -9.49 -13.98
C GLN A 45 -13.99 -8.87 -13.08
N LEU A 46 -13.61 -7.96 -12.18
CA LEU A 46 -14.57 -7.21 -11.37
C LEU A 46 -15.38 -6.25 -12.23
N VAL A 47 -14.72 -5.56 -13.17
CA VAL A 47 -15.39 -4.67 -14.12
C VAL A 47 -16.40 -5.42 -14.97
N GLU A 48 -16.02 -6.56 -15.56
CA GLU A 48 -16.93 -7.40 -16.36
C GLU A 48 -18.16 -7.86 -15.56
N LYS A 49 -17.96 -8.29 -14.31
CA LYS A 49 -19.08 -8.71 -13.46
C LYS A 49 -20.02 -7.55 -13.12
N ILE A 50 -19.49 -6.36 -12.89
CA ILE A 50 -20.31 -5.16 -12.66
C ILE A 50 -21.10 -4.80 -13.93
N LEU A 51 -20.45 -4.79 -15.10
CA LEU A 51 -21.11 -4.55 -16.38
C LEU A 51 -22.23 -5.56 -16.64
N GLY A 52 -21.96 -6.85 -16.43
CA GLY A 52 -22.94 -7.92 -16.59
C GLY A 52 -24.12 -7.81 -15.62
N THR A 53 -23.86 -7.46 -14.35
CA THR A 53 -24.91 -7.27 -13.33
C THR A 53 -25.83 -6.09 -13.68
N LEU A 54 -25.26 -5.02 -14.23
CA LEU A 54 -26.00 -3.83 -14.68
C LEU A 54 -26.58 -3.98 -16.10
N LYS A 55 -26.21 -5.04 -16.82
CA LYS A 55 -26.56 -5.29 -18.23
C LYS A 55 -26.06 -4.19 -19.18
N PHE A 56 -24.88 -3.66 -18.91
CA PHE A 56 -24.19 -2.73 -19.79
C PHE A 56 -23.22 -3.49 -20.72
N SER A 57 -23.09 -3.02 -21.95
CA SER A 57 -22.13 -3.57 -22.93
C SER A 57 -20.69 -3.19 -22.60
N GLY A 58 -20.48 -2.08 -21.89
CA GLY A 58 -19.17 -1.50 -21.62
C GLY A 58 -18.66 -0.58 -22.74
N GLY A 59 -19.35 -0.54 -23.88
CA GLY A 59 -19.06 0.34 -25.02
C GLY A 59 -19.79 1.68 -24.96
N GLU A 60 -20.68 1.88 -23.99
CA GLU A 60 -21.38 3.14 -23.78
C GLU A 60 -20.38 4.23 -23.40
N PHE A 61 -20.56 5.44 -23.93
CA PHE A 61 -19.64 6.54 -23.69
C PHE A 61 -20.04 7.35 -22.47
N VAL A 62 -19.16 7.40 -21.48
CA VAL A 62 -19.37 8.15 -20.23
C VAL A 62 -18.25 9.16 -19.99
N GLN A 63 -18.55 10.22 -19.26
CA GLN A 63 -17.53 11.18 -18.83
C GLN A 63 -16.76 10.66 -17.63
N THR A 64 -15.44 10.73 -17.68
CA THR A 64 -14.53 10.52 -16.55
C THR A 64 -14.54 11.71 -15.59
N PHE A 65 -13.92 11.55 -14.41
CA PHE A 65 -13.68 12.68 -13.49
C PHE A 65 -12.84 13.82 -14.10
N GLY A 66 -12.06 13.54 -15.16
CA GLY A 66 -11.29 14.54 -15.88
C GLY A 66 -12.08 15.26 -16.99
N GLY A 67 -13.36 14.94 -17.18
CA GLY A 67 -14.20 15.50 -18.25
C GLY A 67 -13.98 14.86 -19.63
N THR A 68 -13.10 13.86 -19.73
CA THR A 68 -12.91 13.10 -20.98
C THR A 68 -13.99 12.06 -21.14
N THR A 69 -14.56 11.96 -22.35
CA THR A 69 -15.56 10.94 -22.70
C THR A 69 -14.86 9.69 -23.24
N VAL A 70 -15.08 8.54 -22.59
CA VAL A 70 -14.47 7.25 -22.94
C VAL A 70 -15.50 6.11 -22.80
N PRO A 71 -15.24 4.91 -23.38
CA PRO A 71 -16.08 3.75 -23.13
C PRO A 71 -16.18 3.41 -21.64
N LEU A 72 -17.37 3.04 -21.17
CA LEU A 72 -17.67 2.77 -19.76
C LEU A 72 -16.70 1.75 -19.16
N LYS A 73 -16.38 0.68 -19.89
CA LYS A 73 -15.42 -0.33 -19.44
C LYS A 73 -14.04 0.29 -19.13
N GLN A 74 -13.57 1.20 -19.98
CA GLN A 74 -12.31 1.91 -19.76
C GLN A 74 -12.42 2.81 -18.52
N ALA A 75 -13.50 3.58 -18.39
CA ALA A 75 -13.71 4.44 -17.24
C ALA A 75 -13.75 3.65 -15.92
N LEU A 76 -14.45 2.51 -15.88
CA LEU A 76 -14.49 1.64 -14.70
C LEU A 76 -13.14 0.99 -14.41
N LEU A 77 -12.27 0.78 -15.41
CA LEU A 77 -10.93 0.25 -15.20
C LEU A 77 -9.99 1.27 -14.55
N SER A 78 -10.01 2.54 -14.97
CA SER A 78 -8.99 3.53 -14.59
C SER A 78 -9.45 4.69 -13.72
N ASP A 79 -10.73 5.07 -13.77
CA ASP A 79 -11.19 6.36 -13.25
C ASP A 79 -12.04 6.25 -11.99
N TYR A 80 -12.72 5.12 -11.80
CA TYR A 80 -13.69 4.95 -10.72
C TYR A 80 -13.28 3.90 -9.68
N ALA A 81 -13.51 4.20 -8.41
CA ALA A 81 -13.25 3.28 -7.30
C ALA A 81 -14.41 2.29 -7.14
N LEU A 82 -14.11 0.99 -7.31
CA LEU A 82 -15.14 -0.08 -7.29
C LEU A 82 -15.16 -0.89 -5.98
N THR A 83 -14.09 -0.82 -5.20
CA THR A 83 -13.89 -1.67 -4.01
C THR A 83 -14.42 -1.07 -2.71
N LYS A 84 -14.99 0.14 -2.74
CA LYS A 84 -15.62 0.77 -1.57
C LYS A 84 -16.90 1.51 -1.96
N PRO A 85 -18.08 0.99 -1.57
CA PRO A 85 -19.36 1.61 -1.87
C PRO A 85 -19.44 3.07 -1.38
N PRO A 86 -19.77 4.02 -2.26
CA PRO A 86 -19.98 5.40 -1.86
C PRO A 86 -21.41 5.61 -1.33
N LYS A 87 -21.58 6.62 -0.45
CA LYS A 87 -22.90 6.97 0.11
C LYS A 87 -23.92 7.39 -0.96
N SER A 88 -23.45 8.01 -2.05
CA SER A 88 -24.25 8.34 -3.24
C SER A 88 -24.92 7.11 -3.84
N LEU A 89 -24.16 6.04 -4.09
CA LEU A 89 -24.69 4.78 -4.61
C LEU A 89 -25.71 4.15 -3.66
N LEU A 90 -25.40 4.11 -2.36
CA LEU A 90 -26.32 3.59 -1.34
C LEU A 90 -27.65 4.35 -1.32
N SER A 91 -27.60 5.69 -1.42
CA SER A 91 -28.78 6.54 -1.48
C SER A 91 -29.62 6.26 -2.73
N ALA A 92 -28.96 6.09 -3.89
CA ALA A 92 -29.64 5.76 -5.14
C ALA A 92 -30.31 4.37 -5.08
N ILE A 93 -29.62 3.36 -4.53
CA ILE A 93 -30.17 2.02 -4.30
C ILE A 93 -31.38 2.08 -3.36
N ALA A 94 -31.29 2.81 -2.25
CA ALA A 94 -32.38 2.94 -1.28
C ALA A 94 -33.62 3.66 -1.83
N LYS A 95 -33.46 4.44 -2.91
CA LYS A 95 -34.57 5.08 -3.63
C LYS A 95 -35.18 4.15 -4.68
N GLY A 96 -34.35 3.41 -5.41
CA GLY A 96 -34.77 2.55 -6.51
C GLY A 96 -35.20 1.14 -6.11
N ASN A 97 -34.97 0.72 -4.86
CA ASN A 97 -35.35 -0.60 -4.38
C ASN A 97 -35.97 -0.53 -2.96
N SER A 98 -37.22 -0.96 -2.82
CA SER A 98 -37.96 -0.95 -1.56
C SER A 98 -37.34 -1.88 -0.50
N SER A 99 -36.72 -3.00 -0.89
CA SER A 99 -36.02 -3.88 0.06
C SER A 99 -34.76 -3.21 0.65
N ALA A 100 -34.24 -2.19 -0.02
CA ALA A 100 -33.08 -1.41 0.40
C ALA A 100 -33.44 -0.15 1.22
N ALA A 101 -34.72 0.06 1.55
CA ALA A 101 -35.17 1.28 2.23
C ALA A 101 -34.45 1.53 3.56
N PHE A 102 -34.03 0.47 4.26
CA PHE A 102 -33.27 0.56 5.52
C PHE A 102 -31.93 1.29 5.37
N LEU A 103 -31.34 1.32 4.16
CA LEU A 103 -30.10 2.05 3.90
C LEU A 103 -30.26 3.56 4.17
N LYS A 104 -31.46 4.12 4.02
CA LYS A 104 -31.74 5.53 4.37
C LYS A 104 -31.42 5.79 5.84
N ASN A 105 -31.77 4.86 6.72
CA ASN A 105 -31.49 4.97 8.15
C ASN A 105 -30.00 4.82 8.46
N LEU A 106 -29.30 3.92 7.74
CA LEU A 106 -27.85 3.72 7.90
C LEU A 106 -27.02 4.91 7.38
N LEU A 107 -27.55 5.70 6.46
CA LEU A 107 -26.86 6.88 5.92
C LEU A 107 -26.85 8.08 6.89
N ASN A 108 -27.64 8.05 7.96
CA ASN A 108 -27.63 9.09 9.00
C ASN A 108 -26.28 9.14 9.72
N PRO A 109 -25.73 10.33 10.03
CA PRO A 109 -24.45 10.46 10.73
C PRO A 109 -24.38 9.70 12.07
N SER A 110 -25.51 9.66 12.80
CA SER A 110 -25.63 8.93 14.07
C SER A 110 -25.53 7.40 13.93
N ALA A 111 -25.65 6.87 12.71
CA ALA A 111 -25.59 5.44 12.39
C ALA A 111 -24.26 5.01 11.76
N ALA A 112 -23.21 5.85 11.78
CA ALA A 112 -21.94 5.59 11.10
C ALA A 112 -21.33 4.22 11.43
N GLY A 113 -21.31 3.82 12.71
CA GLY A 113 -20.79 2.50 13.10
C GLY A 113 -21.61 1.33 12.56
N LYS A 114 -22.95 1.48 12.47
CA LYS A 114 -23.82 0.45 11.89
C LYS A 114 -23.63 0.36 10.38
N LEU A 115 -23.44 1.49 9.71
CA LEU A 115 -23.12 1.52 8.27
C LEU A 115 -21.77 0.85 7.99
N ASP A 116 -20.75 1.14 8.79
CA ASP A 116 -19.43 0.52 8.66
C ASP A 116 -19.51 -1.00 8.89
N GLN A 117 -20.29 -1.45 9.87
CA GLN A 117 -20.53 -2.87 10.11
C GLN A 117 -21.25 -3.55 8.93
N TYR A 118 -22.28 -2.90 8.36
CA TYR A 118 -23.01 -3.42 7.20
C TYR A 118 -22.13 -3.51 5.95
N LEU A 119 -21.30 -2.49 5.71
CA LEU A 119 -20.39 -2.44 4.56
C LEU A 119 -19.11 -3.24 4.75
N PHE A 120 -18.87 -3.81 5.93
CA PHE A 120 -17.64 -4.53 6.21
C PHE A 120 -17.45 -5.68 5.21
N GLY A 121 -16.35 -5.60 4.44
CA GLY A 121 -16.00 -6.59 3.42
C GLY A 121 -16.81 -6.51 2.11
N LYS A 122 -17.81 -5.62 2.00
CA LYS A 122 -18.60 -5.42 0.78
C LYS A 122 -17.92 -4.43 -0.18
N ASP A 123 -17.93 -4.76 -1.47
CA ASP A 123 -17.67 -3.84 -2.58
C ASP A 123 -18.95 -3.48 -3.34
N ILE A 124 -18.81 -2.72 -4.42
CA ILE A 124 -19.96 -2.25 -5.20
C ILE A 124 -20.73 -3.41 -5.82
N LEU A 125 -20.03 -4.45 -6.29
CA LEU A 125 -20.69 -5.57 -6.94
C LEU A 125 -21.60 -6.32 -5.96
N ASP A 126 -21.20 -6.47 -4.69
CA ASP A 126 -22.07 -7.11 -3.69
C ASP A 126 -23.40 -6.39 -3.51
N LEU A 127 -23.38 -5.04 -3.51
CA LEU A 127 -24.61 -4.25 -3.41
C LEU A 127 -25.47 -4.35 -4.66
N LEU A 128 -24.85 -4.44 -5.84
CA LEU A 128 -25.57 -4.60 -7.10
C LEU A 128 -26.20 -6.00 -7.20
N GLU A 129 -25.50 -7.04 -6.72
CA GLU A 129 -26.02 -8.41 -6.64
C GLU A 129 -27.14 -8.52 -5.60
N GLU A 130 -26.99 -7.91 -4.43
CA GLU A 130 -27.99 -7.89 -3.35
C GLU A 130 -29.27 -7.12 -3.75
N PHE A 131 -29.13 -6.04 -4.52
CA PHE A 131 -30.25 -5.17 -4.92
C PHE A 131 -30.46 -5.13 -6.44
N GLY A 132 -30.34 -6.28 -7.11
CA GLY A 132 -30.35 -6.42 -8.57
C GLY A 132 -31.62 -6.00 -9.33
N SER A 133 -32.67 -5.53 -8.64
CA SER A 133 -33.83 -4.88 -9.27
C SER A 133 -33.58 -3.43 -9.67
N VAL A 134 -32.58 -2.77 -9.05
CA VAL A 134 -32.27 -1.37 -9.36
C VAL A 134 -31.72 -1.24 -10.79
N ARG A 135 -32.04 -0.14 -11.45
CA ARG A 135 -31.58 0.19 -12.80
C ARG A 135 -30.93 1.57 -12.78
N PHE A 136 -29.86 1.71 -13.54
CA PHE A 136 -29.15 2.96 -13.78
C PHE A 136 -28.93 3.09 -15.27
N THR A 137 -28.84 4.31 -15.78
CA THR A 137 -28.10 4.55 -17.03
C THR A 137 -26.58 4.45 -16.75
N PRO A 138 -25.74 4.23 -17.78
CA PRO A 138 -24.28 4.31 -17.63
C PRO A 138 -23.80 5.61 -16.96
N GLU A 139 -24.33 6.75 -17.39
CA GLU A 139 -23.98 8.08 -16.88
C GLU A 139 -24.40 8.26 -15.43
N GLU A 140 -25.62 7.84 -15.08
CA GLU A 140 -26.10 7.86 -13.69
C GLU A 140 -25.20 7.02 -12.80
N PHE A 141 -24.87 5.80 -13.24
CA PHE A 141 -24.05 4.89 -12.44
C PHE A 141 -22.67 5.49 -12.15
N VAL A 142 -21.94 5.98 -13.16
CA VAL A 142 -20.61 6.57 -12.94
C VAL A 142 -20.68 7.87 -12.14
N GLY A 143 -21.76 8.64 -12.26
CA GLY A 143 -22.01 9.84 -11.46
C GLY A 143 -22.19 9.56 -9.97
N LEU A 144 -22.51 8.32 -9.59
CA LEU A 144 -22.61 7.88 -8.20
C LEU A 144 -21.27 7.41 -7.62
N LEU A 145 -20.26 7.15 -8.45
CA LEU A 145 -18.98 6.58 -8.03
C LEU A 145 -18.00 7.66 -7.55
N ARG A 146 -16.93 7.21 -6.89
CA ARG A 146 -15.80 8.08 -6.51
C ARG A 146 -14.62 7.87 -7.42
N LYS A 147 -13.76 8.88 -7.53
CA LYS A 147 -12.52 8.79 -8.29
C LYS A 147 -11.59 7.72 -7.72
N LEU A 148 -11.05 6.86 -8.56
CA LEU A 148 -9.98 5.93 -8.21
C LEU A 148 -8.74 6.73 -7.80
N GLN A 149 -8.28 6.53 -6.57
CA GLN A 149 -7.14 7.27 -6.04
C GLN A 149 -5.84 6.52 -6.30
N PRO A 150 -4.73 7.24 -6.57
CA PRO A 150 -3.40 6.64 -6.55
C PRO A 150 -3.09 6.01 -5.20
N ARG A 151 -2.15 5.05 -5.18
CA ARG A 151 -1.66 4.45 -3.94
C ARG A 151 -0.19 4.81 -3.73
N LEU A 152 0.09 5.37 -2.55
CA LEU A 152 1.44 5.69 -2.11
C LEU A 152 2.12 4.45 -1.53
N TYR A 153 3.37 4.23 -1.92
CA TYR A 153 4.29 3.27 -1.32
C TYR A 153 5.62 3.96 -1.02
N SER A 154 6.17 3.78 0.18
CA SER A 154 7.52 4.24 0.49
C SER A 154 8.53 3.59 -0.44
N ILE A 155 9.44 4.39 -1.00
CA ILE A 155 10.49 3.89 -1.88
C ILE A 155 11.50 3.10 -1.05
N ALA A 156 11.89 1.93 -1.54
CA ALA A 156 12.76 0.97 -0.87
C ALA A 156 14.18 0.91 -1.44
N SER A 157 14.56 1.91 -2.24
CA SER A 157 15.88 2.08 -2.83
C SER A 157 16.43 3.50 -2.64
N SER A 158 17.75 3.62 -2.63
CA SER A 158 18.42 4.90 -2.89
C SER A 158 18.66 5.06 -4.39
N GLN A 159 18.38 6.25 -4.94
CA GLN A 159 18.71 6.54 -6.33
C GLN A 159 20.23 6.62 -6.56
N LYS A 160 21.04 6.91 -5.53
CA LYS A 160 22.51 6.84 -5.62
C LYS A 160 23.01 5.40 -5.77
N ALA A 161 22.30 4.43 -5.21
CA ALA A 161 22.59 3.01 -5.38
C ALA A 161 21.95 2.43 -6.65
N HIS A 162 20.77 2.92 -7.03
CA HIS A 162 19.98 2.43 -8.17
C HIS A 162 19.49 3.61 -9.04
N PRO A 163 20.35 4.21 -9.88
CA PRO A 163 20.04 5.48 -10.59
C PRO A 163 18.83 5.42 -11.51
N HIS A 164 18.50 4.22 -12.01
CA HIS A 164 17.46 4.01 -13.01
C HIS A 164 16.34 3.08 -12.52
N SER A 165 16.20 2.88 -11.21
CA SER A 165 15.12 2.05 -10.66
C SER A 165 14.52 2.60 -9.37
N ILE A 166 13.20 2.38 -9.22
CA ILE A 166 12.46 2.55 -7.97
C ILE A 166 12.11 1.16 -7.43
N HIS A 167 12.53 0.87 -6.21
CA HIS A 167 12.24 -0.40 -5.56
C HIS A 167 11.08 -0.24 -4.57
N LEU A 168 10.22 -1.24 -4.42
CA LEU A 168 9.09 -1.22 -3.48
C LEU A 168 9.01 -2.50 -2.67
N THR A 169 8.49 -2.38 -1.44
CA THR A 169 8.15 -3.52 -0.57
C THR A 169 6.65 -3.50 -0.31
N VAL A 170 5.90 -4.40 -0.94
CA VAL A 170 4.43 -4.31 -0.99
C VAL A 170 3.80 -5.58 -0.45
N ALA A 171 2.91 -5.44 0.53
CA ALA A 171 2.01 -6.51 0.96
C ALA A 171 0.83 -6.62 -0.02
N ILE A 172 0.67 -7.78 -0.63
CA ILE A 172 -0.41 -8.06 -1.57
C ILE A 172 -1.68 -8.35 -0.78
N VAL A 173 -2.69 -7.51 -0.97
CA VAL A 173 -3.94 -7.59 -0.22
C VAL A 173 -4.87 -8.59 -0.90
N ARG A 174 -5.09 -9.72 -0.24
CA ARG A 174 -6.06 -10.76 -0.61
C ARG A 174 -6.76 -11.27 0.63
N TYR A 175 -8.08 -11.39 0.58
CA TYR A 175 -8.86 -11.99 1.65
C TYR A 175 -10.20 -12.50 1.10
N LEU A 176 -10.76 -13.53 1.73
CA LEU A 176 -12.09 -14.03 1.42
C LEU A 176 -13.12 -13.17 2.18
N SER A 177 -14.16 -12.72 1.49
CA SER A 177 -15.28 -12.02 2.14
C SER A 177 -16.54 -12.12 1.27
N HIS A 178 -17.66 -12.49 1.89
CA HIS A 178 -18.93 -12.76 1.21
C HIS A 178 -18.73 -13.70 0.00
N ASP A 179 -18.10 -14.86 0.27
CA ASP A 179 -17.81 -15.93 -0.71
C ASP A 179 -17.00 -15.54 -1.95
N ARG A 180 -16.41 -14.34 -1.95
CA ARG A 180 -15.54 -13.84 -3.02
C ARG A 180 -14.14 -13.51 -2.51
N LEU A 181 -13.15 -13.88 -3.31
CA LEU A 181 -11.78 -13.44 -3.10
C LEU A 181 -11.66 -11.94 -3.43
N ARG A 182 -11.45 -11.13 -2.40
CA ARG A 182 -11.17 -9.69 -2.52
C ARG A 182 -9.71 -9.46 -2.86
N ARG A 183 -9.46 -8.47 -3.69
CA ARG A 183 -8.15 -8.07 -4.20
C ARG A 183 -7.95 -6.58 -3.96
N GLY A 184 -6.88 -6.20 -3.28
CA GLY A 184 -6.55 -4.79 -3.12
C GLY A 184 -6.06 -4.20 -4.44
N VAL A 185 -6.80 -3.22 -4.98
CA VAL A 185 -6.65 -2.67 -6.33
C VAL A 185 -5.19 -2.52 -6.77
N CYS A 186 -4.42 -1.65 -6.10
CA CYS A 186 -3.06 -1.36 -6.51
C CYS A 186 -2.07 -2.51 -6.24
N SER A 187 -2.19 -3.19 -5.11
CA SER A 187 -1.25 -4.24 -4.73
C SER A 187 -1.33 -5.44 -5.68
N THR A 188 -2.53 -5.85 -6.07
CA THR A 188 -2.73 -6.95 -7.02
C THR A 188 -2.48 -6.51 -8.46
N PHE A 189 -2.77 -5.25 -8.80
CA PHE A 189 -2.34 -4.66 -10.07
C PHE A 189 -0.82 -4.80 -10.28
N LEU A 190 -0.02 -4.38 -9.30
CA LEU A 190 1.44 -4.51 -9.37
C LEU A 190 1.91 -5.97 -9.46
N ALA A 191 1.29 -6.86 -8.68
CA ALA A 191 1.72 -8.25 -8.59
C ALA A 191 1.43 -9.07 -9.85
N GLU A 192 0.34 -8.75 -10.57
CA GLU A 192 -0.23 -9.65 -11.60
C GLU A 192 -0.45 -9.00 -12.97
N ARG A 193 -0.62 -7.67 -13.06
CA ARG A 193 -1.14 -7.02 -14.27
C ARG A 193 -0.31 -5.86 -14.80
N ALA A 194 0.66 -5.39 -14.01
CA ALA A 194 1.39 -4.16 -14.29
C ALA A 194 2.42 -4.31 -15.43
N ALA A 195 1.95 -4.18 -16.68
CA ALA A 195 2.81 -4.02 -17.85
C ALA A 195 3.40 -2.59 -17.92
N MET A 196 2.52 -1.58 -17.84
CA MET A 196 2.85 -0.16 -17.72
C MET A 196 2.39 0.36 -16.37
N ILE A 197 3.20 1.19 -15.72
CA ILE A 197 2.94 1.67 -14.35
C ILE A 197 3.00 3.20 -14.36
N PRO A 198 1.86 3.88 -14.57
CA PRO A 198 1.81 5.33 -14.41
C PRO A 198 2.07 5.67 -12.94
N LEU A 199 3.05 6.55 -12.71
CA LEU A 199 3.50 6.90 -11.37
C LEU A 199 3.97 8.35 -11.27
N PHE A 200 4.08 8.84 -10.05
CA PHE A 200 4.69 10.13 -9.72
C PHE A 200 5.43 10.05 -8.38
N ILE A 201 6.41 10.92 -8.17
CA ILE A 201 7.11 11.03 -6.90
C ILE A 201 6.32 11.91 -5.94
N HIS A 202 6.16 11.43 -4.71
CA HIS A 202 5.54 12.17 -3.62
C HIS A 202 6.59 12.42 -2.54
N SER A 203 7.10 13.65 -2.51
CA SER A 203 8.18 14.02 -1.59
C SER A 203 7.71 14.13 -0.14
N ALA A 204 8.43 13.48 0.77
CA ALA A 204 8.08 13.38 2.19
C ALA A 204 8.87 14.38 3.05
N ARG A 205 8.46 15.66 3.08
CA ARG A 205 9.21 16.79 3.70
C ARG A 205 9.82 16.59 5.10
N HIS A 206 9.31 15.65 5.89
CA HIS A 206 9.74 15.42 7.27
C HIS A 206 10.35 14.04 7.49
N PHE A 207 10.65 13.30 6.42
CA PHE A 207 11.17 11.95 6.51
C PHE A 207 12.29 11.74 5.49
N HIS A 208 13.44 12.37 5.78
CA HIS A 208 14.67 12.24 5.02
C HIS A 208 15.85 11.98 5.95
N MET A 209 17.00 11.68 5.38
CA MET A 209 18.24 11.55 6.12
C MET A 209 18.61 12.85 6.85
N PRO A 210 19.26 12.77 8.03
CA PRO A 210 19.85 13.96 8.65
C PRO A 210 20.83 14.65 7.69
N LYS A 211 20.91 15.99 7.78
CA LYS A 211 21.88 16.78 7.00
C LYS A 211 23.32 16.43 7.34
N ASP A 212 23.57 16.12 8.61
CA ASP A 212 24.87 15.67 9.10
C ASP A 212 25.05 14.18 8.75
N PRO A 213 26.00 13.82 7.87
CA PRO A 213 26.26 12.45 7.49
C PRO A 213 26.89 11.62 8.61
N ASP A 214 27.31 12.19 9.74
CA ASP A 214 27.84 11.44 10.87
C ASP A 214 26.81 11.23 11.98
N ALA A 215 25.67 11.92 11.89
CA ALA A 215 24.57 11.77 12.84
C ALA A 215 24.09 10.31 12.88
N PRO A 216 23.95 9.70 14.08
CA PRO A 216 23.41 8.36 14.20
C PRO A 216 21.92 8.33 13.82
N ILE A 217 21.47 7.23 13.23
CA ILE A 217 20.05 7.00 12.93
C ILE A 217 19.55 5.71 13.59
N ILE A 218 18.37 5.81 14.16
CA ILE A 218 17.62 4.69 14.73
C ILE A 218 16.35 4.53 13.92
N MET A 219 16.18 3.34 13.36
CA MET A 219 15.14 3.00 12.39
C MET A 219 14.23 1.93 12.99
N VAL A 220 12.91 2.13 12.95
CA VAL A 220 11.93 1.16 13.48
C VAL A 220 10.92 0.83 12.39
N GLY A 221 11.09 -0.33 11.74
CA GLY A 221 10.34 -0.68 10.53
C GLY A 221 9.79 -2.10 10.54
N PRO A 222 8.70 -2.38 11.28
CA PRO A 222 8.06 -3.70 11.24
C PRO A 222 7.38 -3.97 9.90
N GLY A 223 7.48 -5.21 9.40
CA GLY A 223 6.87 -5.65 8.16
C GLY A 223 7.29 -4.82 6.95
N THR A 224 6.33 -4.34 6.15
CA THR A 224 6.62 -3.48 4.99
C THR A 224 7.16 -2.11 5.38
N GLY A 225 7.10 -1.72 6.66
CA GLY A 225 7.72 -0.50 7.18
C GLY A 225 9.26 -0.49 7.06
N ILE A 226 9.89 -1.62 6.74
CA ILE A 226 11.32 -1.69 6.42
C ILE A 226 11.69 -0.94 5.14
N ALA A 227 10.74 -0.72 4.21
CA ALA A 227 10.99 -0.16 2.88
C ALA A 227 11.94 1.05 2.89
N PRO A 228 11.59 2.19 3.53
CA PRO A 228 12.48 3.34 3.50
C PRO A 228 13.82 3.12 4.20
N PHE A 229 13.88 2.26 5.22
CA PHE A 229 15.13 1.99 5.94
C PHE A 229 16.11 1.16 5.13
N ARG A 230 15.60 0.30 4.22
CA ARG A 230 16.42 -0.29 3.17
C ARG A 230 17.04 0.78 2.27
N ALA A 231 16.25 1.79 1.86
CA ALA A 231 16.75 2.92 1.08
C ALA A 231 17.80 3.73 1.84
N PHE A 232 17.59 4.00 3.14
CA PHE A 232 18.52 4.76 3.99
C PHE A 232 19.87 4.04 4.13
N LEU A 233 19.87 2.71 4.31
CA LEU A 233 21.11 1.93 4.35
C LEU A 233 21.85 1.92 3.01
N GLN A 234 21.11 1.82 1.90
CA GLN A 234 21.71 1.97 0.57
C GLN A 234 22.32 3.35 0.35
N GLU A 235 21.66 4.42 0.81
CA GLU A 235 22.16 5.79 0.75
C GLU A 235 23.44 5.98 1.56
N ARG A 236 23.46 5.47 2.80
CA ARG A 236 24.64 5.49 3.69
C ARG A 236 25.83 4.81 3.02
N LYS A 237 25.61 3.61 2.48
CA LYS A 237 26.65 2.86 1.78
C LYS A 237 27.13 3.58 0.52
N ALA A 238 26.23 4.11 -0.29
CA ALA A 238 26.58 4.79 -1.54
C ALA A 238 27.34 6.11 -1.31
N THR A 239 27.06 6.80 -0.21
CA THR A 239 27.73 8.06 0.14
C THR A 239 28.98 7.88 1.02
N GLY A 240 29.25 6.67 1.50
CA GLY A 240 30.37 6.40 2.43
C GLY A 240 30.18 7.02 3.83
N ALA A 241 28.95 7.39 4.18
CA ALA A 241 28.64 8.04 5.45
C ALA A 241 28.86 7.09 6.63
N VAL A 242 29.64 7.53 7.63
CA VAL A 242 30.12 6.68 8.74
C VAL A 242 29.24 6.75 10.00
N GLY A 243 28.24 7.63 10.03
CA GLY A 243 27.30 7.71 11.15
C GLY A 243 26.61 6.39 11.45
N LYS A 244 26.40 6.10 12.74
CA LYS A 244 25.93 4.79 13.20
C LYS A 244 24.49 4.52 12.80
N ASN A 245 24.19 3.31 12.34
CA ASN A 245 22.86 2.89 11.91
C ASN A 245 22.33 1.75 12.78
N TRP A 246 21.14 1.91 13.36
CA TRP A 246 20.45 0.87 14.13
C TRP A 246 19.07 0.60 13.55
N LEU A 247 18.77 -0.65 13.19
CA LEU A 247 17.45 -1.10 12.74
C LEU A 247 16.75 -2.00 13.77
N PHE A 248 15.51 -1.66 14.10
CA PHE A 248 14.54 -2.55 14.74
C PHE A 248 13.58 -3.09 13.68
N PHE A 249 13.60 -4.40 13.47
CA PHE A 249 12.72 -5.11 12.54
C PHE A 249 11.71 -5.99 13.28
N GLY A 250 10.49 -6.07 12.74
CA GLY A 250 9.43 -6.93 13.27
C GLY A 250 8.80 -7.78 12.17
N GLY A 251 8.87 -9.10 12.31
CA GLY A 251 8.23 -10.08 11.44
C GLY A 251 7.16 -10.90 12.17
N ARG A 252 6.52 -11.81 11.44
CA ARG A 252 5.66 -12.84 12.05
C ARG A 252 6.48 -14.07 12.43
N ARG A 253 7.17 -14.66 11.45
CA ARG A 253 8.07 -15.80 11.69
C ARG A 253 9.43 -15.52 11.07
N TYR A 254 10.50 -15.94 11.74
CA TYR A 254 11.88 -15.77 11.28
C TYR A 254 12.10 -16.40 9.91
N ALA A 255 11.67 -17.65 9.76
CA ALA A 255 11.89 -18.44 8.56
C ALA A 255 11.17 -17.89 7.31
N SER A 256 10.05 -17.16 7.48
CA SER A 256 9.22 -16.74 6.36
C SER A 256 9.03 -15.24 6.21
N ASP A 257 9.23 -14.42 7.24
CA ASP A 257 8.91 -12.99 7.19
C ASP A 257 10.11 -12.09 7.53
N PHE A 258 11.34 -12.61 7.54
CA PHE A 258 12.55 -11.79 7.69
C PHE A 258 13.00 -11.19 6.35
N PHE A 259 12.32 -10.10 5.96
CA PHE A 259 12.56 -9.44 4.68
C PHE A 259 14.00 -8.93 4.57
N TYR A 260 14.62 -9.16 3.41
CA TYR A 260 15.97 -8.69 3.08
C TYR A 260 17.07 -9.16 4.03
N ARG A 261 16.86 -10.28 4.74
CA ARG A 261 17.79 -10.81 5.76
C ARG A 261 19.26 -10.80 5.29
N SER A 262 19.56 -11.41 4.15
CA SER A 262 20.94 -11.51 3.64
C SER A 262 21.56 -10.15 3.31
N GLU A 263 20.77 -9.19 2.83
CA GLU A 263 21.21 -7.81 2.57
C GLU A 263 21.51 -7.08 3.88
N LEU A 264 20.65 -7.23 4.90
CA LEU A 264 20.87 -6.66 6.23
C LEU A 264 22.10 -7.27 6.94
N GLU A 265 22.28 -8.59 6.85
CA GLU A 265 23.45 -9.28 7.39
C GLU A 265 24.74 -8.81 6.70
N ALA A 266 24.73 -8.62 5.38
CA ALA A 266 25.84 -8.03 4.64
C ALA A 266 26.17 -6.61 5.13
N TYR A 267 25.16 -5.74 5.29
CA TYR A 267 25.39 -4.41 5.85
C TYR A 267 25.99 -4.44 7.26
N ARG A 268 25.67 -5.45 8.09
CA ARG A 268 26.31 -5.61 9.39
C ARG A 268 27.78 -5.97 9.28
N MET A 269 28.11 -6.93 8.41
CA MET A 269 29.50 -7.36 8.20
C MET A 269 30.37 -6.24 7.63
N GLU A 270 29.81 -5.41 6.76
CA GLU A 270 30.49 -4.27 6.13
C GLU A 270 30.54 -3.01 7.03
N GLY A 271 29.89 -3.02 8.21
CA GLY A 271 29.85 -1.87 9.10
C GLY A 271 28.85 -0.77 8.70
N THR A 272 28.08 -0.94 7.63
CA THR A 272 26.99 0.00 7.30
C THR A 272 25.88 -0.08 8.36
N LEU A 273 25.44 -1.27 8.76
CA LEU A 273 24.43 -1.47 9.81
C LEU A 273 25.09 -1.91 11.12
N HIS A 274 25.15 -1.02 12.10
CA HIS A 274 25.88 -1.28 13.33
C HIS A 274 25.09 -2.19 14.28
N HIS A 275 23.77 -1.98 14.38
CA HIS A 275 22.89 -2.77 15.22
C HIS A 275 21.62 -3.19 14.48
N LEU A 276 21.22 -4.45 14.67
CA LEU A 276 19.98 -5.00 14.15
C LEU A 276 19.32 -5.80 15.27
N ASP A 277 18.15 -5.34 15.69
CA ASP A 277 17.28 -6.07 16.60
C ASP A 277 16.04 -6.51 15.83
N ALA A 278 15.86 -7.83 15.69
CA ALA A 278 14.74 -8.41 14.97
C ALA A 278 13.87 -9.25 15.91
N VAL A 279 12.56 -9.08 15.83
CA VAL A 279 11.60 -9.89 16.60
C VAL A 279 10.53 -10.50 15.72
N PHE A 280 10.11 -11.71 16.08
CA PHE A 280 9.14 -12.49 15.34
C PHE A 280 7.97 -12.85 16.24
N SER A 281 6.82 -12.26 15.95
CA SER A 281 5.66 -12.30 16.85
C SER A 281 4.97 -13.68 16.97
N ARG A 282 5.36 -14.68 16.17
CA ARG A 282 4.73 -16.00 16.10
C ARG A 282 5.72 -17.17 16.23
N ASP A 283 6.97 -16.92 16.59
CA ASP A 283 7.97 -17.98 16.80
C ASP A 283 7.95 -18.53 18.24
N GLN A 284 7.16 -17.90 19.12
CA GLN A 284 6.92 -18.31 20.50
C GLN A 284 5.45 -18.04 20.87
N GLU A 285 4.99 -18.61 21.99
CA GLU A 285 3.58 -18.49 22.44
C GLU A 285 3.19 -17.05 22.75
N VAL A 286 4.07 -16.32 23.47
CA VAL A 286 3.84 -14.93 23.84
C VAL A 286 4.26 -14.02 22.68
N LYS A 287 3.33 -13.23 22.16
CA LYS A 287 3.62 -12.30 21.05
C LYS A 287 4.53 -11.18 21.53
N ILE A 288 5.73 -11.14 20.96
CA ILE A 288 6.70 -10.07 21.19
C ILE A 288 6.73 -9.18 19.94
N TYR A 289 6.80 -7.87 20.16
CA TYR A 289 6.80 -6.86 19.11
C TYR A 289 7.96 -5.88 19.33
N VAL A 290 8.24 -5.04 18.32
CA VAL A 290 9.41 -4.14 18.32
C VAL A 290 9.46 -3.20 19.53
N GLN A 291 8.31 -2.80 20.08
CA GLN A 291 8.26 -1.97 21.29
C GLN A 291 8.92 -2.64 22.51
N ALA A 292 8.84 -3.98 22.62
CA ALA A 292 9.49 -4.70 23.70
C ALA A 292 11.03 -4.63 23.57
N LEU A 293 11.55 -4.76 22.35
CA LEU A 293 12.98 -4.61 22.05
C LEU A 293 13.47 -3.19 22.34
N ILE A 294 12.67 -2.19 21.97
CA ILE A 294 12.99 -0.78 22.24
C ILE A 294 13.07 -0.54 23.75
N CYS A 295 12.11 -1.06 24.52
CA CYS A 295 12.11 -0.94 25.98
C CYS A 295 13.35 -1.61 26.61
N SER A 296 13.72 -2.83 26.16
CA SER A 296 14.92 -3.51 26.67
C SER A 296 16.22 -2.79 26.29
N SER A 297 16.23 -2.04 25.18
CA SER A 297 17.39 -1.32 24.65
C SER A 297 17.48 0.14 25.12
N ALA A 298 16.61 0.59 26.04
CA ALA A 298 16.47 2.00 26.41
C ALA A 298 17.79 2.67 26.87
N GLY A 299 18.61 1.99 27.67
CA GLY A 299 19.91 2.52 28.11
C GLY A 299 20.88 2.78 26.96
N THR A 300 20.99 1.84 26.03
CA THR A 300 21.82 1.96 24.83
C THR A 300 21.27 3.02 23.87
N LEU A 301 19.94 3.08 23.70
CA LEU A 301 19.29 4.11 22.89
C LEU A 301 19.59 5.53 23.42
N HIS A 302 19.55 5.71 24.75
CA HIS A 302 19.89 6.99 25.36
C HIS A 302 21.35 7.40 25.09
N ALA A 303 22.29 6.45 25.17
CA ALA A 303 23.69 6.70 24.85
C ALA A 303 23.91 7.08 23.37
N TRP A 304 23.11 6.53 22.46
CA TRP A 304 23.17 6.85 21.03
C TRP A 304 22.63 8.24 20.70
N GLN A 305 21.71 8.76 21.50
CA GLN A 305 21.10 10.08 21.28
C GLN A 305 22.03 11.24 21.69
N GLY A 306 22.93 11.04 22.67
CA GLY A 306 23.77 12.12 23.20
C GLY A 306 22.94 13.35 23.64
N ARG A 307 23.57 14.53 23.78
CA ARG A 307 22.85 15.81 24.01
C ARG A 307 22.11 16.34 22.76
N SER A 308 22.09 15.58 21.66
CA SER A 308 21.53 16.02 20.38
C SER A 308 20.00 15.92 20.40
N LYS A 309 19.33 17.06 20.19
CA LYS A 309 17.86 17.17 20.07
C LYS A 309 17.37 16.79 18.67
N THR A 310 17.89 15.73 18.06
CA THR A 310 17.28 15.15 16.85
C THR A 310 16.73 13.78 17.20
N PRO A 311 15.54 13.75 17.81
CA PRO A 311 15.05 12.59 18.51
C PRO A 311 14.22 11.79 17.50
N TYR A 312 14.56 10.52 17.30
CA TYR A 312 13.70 9.53 16.65
C TYR A 312 13.21 9.89 15.23
N THR A 313 13.67 9.17 14.22
CA THR A 313 12.79 8.96 13.07
C THR A 313 11.76 7.90 13.45
N LYS A 314 10.79 8.31 14.26
CA LYS A 314 9.51 7.60 14.37
C LYS A 314 8.70 8.01 13.14
N LEU A 315 8.46 7.08 12.23
CA LEU A 315 7.18 7.01 11.51
C LEU A 315 6.33 5.96 12.22
#